data_AF-A0A0N8KQ98-F1
#
_entry.id   AF-A0A0N8KQ98-F1
#
_cell.length_a   1.000
_cell.length_b   1.000
_cell.length_c   1.000
_cell.angle_alpha   90.00
_cell.angle_beta   90.00
_cell.angle_gamma   90.00
#
_symmetry.space_group_name_H-M   'P 1'
#
loop_
_entity.id
_entity.type
_entity.pdbx_description
1 polymer ?
#
loop_
_entity_poly.entity_id
_entity_poly.type
_entity_poly.pdbx_seq_one_letter_code
_entity_poly.pdbx_strand_id
1 'polypeptide(L)' 'MKNINIFACLVVSGDKMKVYICEKSCCPAVETVGDEVLIGEDTNIVRLKKNEWNKLVEKIQSGELRSL' A
#
# COMPACT_ATOMS: atom_id res chain seq x y z
N MET A 1 3.96 2.84 19.27
CA MET A 1 3.24 2.49 18.02
C MET A 1 3.64 3.53 16.98
N LYS A 2 4.34 3.13 15.92
CA LYS A 2 4.67 4.06 14.84
C LYS A 2 3.44 4.14 13.94
N ASN A 3 2.75 5.28 13.96
CA ASN A 3 1.69 5.58 13.01
C ASN A 3 2.32 5.59 11.61
N ILE A 4 2.16 4.49 10.87
CA ILE A 4 2.56 4.41 9.47
C ILE A 4 1.63 5.35 8.71
N ASN A 5 2.12 6.56 8.44
CA ASN A 5 1.46 7.49 7.56
C ASN A 5 1.88 7.14 6.13
N ILE A 6 1.05 6.37 5.42
CA ILE A 6 1.25 6.02 4.01
C ILE A 6 1.43 7.26 3.11
N PHE A 7 1.10 8.48 3.57
CA PHE A 7 1.36 9.71 2.82
C PHE A 7 2.82 10.22 2.87
N ALA A 8 3.71 9.64 3.69
CA ALA A 8 5.02 10.23 3.99
C ALA A 8 6.14 9.96 2.95
N CYS A 9 6.00 8.96 2.07
CA CYS A 9 7.10 8.52 1.20
C CYS A 9 6.68 8.47 -0.28
N LEU A 10 6.27 9.62 -0.80
CA LEU A 10 5.84 9.77 -2.19
C LEU A 10 7.08 9.98 -3.10
N VAL A 11 7.50 8.95 -3.84
CA VAL A 11 8.43 9.12 -4.98
C VAL A 11 7.59 9.04 -6.26
N VAL A 12 7.44 10.18 -6.95
CA VAL A 12 6.66 10.28 -8.20
C VAL A 12 7.60 10.14 -9.41
N SER A 13 7.37 9.15 -10.25
CA SER A 13 7.96 9.06 -11.60
C SER A 13 6.99 8.34 -12.54
N GLY A 14 6.42 9.08 -13.50
CA GLY A 14 5.71 8.61 -14.70
C GLY A 14 4.68 7.48 -14.51
N ASP A 15 3.39 7.81 -14.51
CA ASP A 15 2.21 6.91 -14.53
C ASP A 15 2.12 5.81 -13.45
N LYS A 16 3.10 5.72 -12.53
CA LYS A 16 3.15 4.76 -11.43
C LYS A 16 3.47 5.48 -10.12
N MET A 17 2.60 5.32 -9.13
CA MET A 17 2.85 5.78 -7.76
C MET A 17 3.24 4.57 -6.91
N LYS A 18 4.45 4.61 -6.36
CA LYS A 18 4.99 3.61 -5.43
C LYS A 18 5.32 4.26 -4.10
N VAL A 19 4.81 3.68 -3.02
CA VAL A 19 5.01 4.13 -1.64
C VAL A 19 5.57 2.98 -0.84
N TYR A 20 6.67 3.23 -0.12
CA TYR A 20 7.23 2.27 0.81
C TYR A 20 6.59 2.44 2.19
N ILE A 21 6.25 1.31 2.83
CA ILE A 21 5.57 1.31 4.14
C ILE A 21 6.53 1.76 5.27
N CYS A 22 7.84 1.72 5.04
CA CYS A 22 8.86 2.24 5.96
C CYS A 22 9.95 3.04 5.23
N GLU A 23 10.76 3.79 5.98
CA GLU A 23 11.85 4.64 5.46
C GLU A 23 13.04 3.87 4.83
N LYS A 24 13.00 2.52 4.81
CA LYS A 24 14.05 1.67 4.23
C LYS A 24 13.52 0.95 3.00
N SER A 25 14.38 0.77 2.00
CA SER A 25 14.09 0.10 0.72
C SER A 25 13.78 -1.40 0.83
N CYS A 26 13.89 -1.99 2.02
CA CYS A 26 13.65 -3.41 2.33
C CYS A 26 12.31 -3.65 3.02
N CYS A 27 11.30 -2.83 2.69
CA CYS A 27 9.98 -2.92 3.28
C CYS A 27 8.95 -3.11 2.18
N PRO A 28 7.81 -3.76 2.49
CA PRO A 28 6.72 -3.89 1.55
C PRO A 28 6.28 -2.54 1.03
N ALA A 29 5.96 -2.50 -0.26
CA ALA A 29 5.53 -1.31 -0.95
C ALA A 29 4.09 -1.44 -1.42
N VAL A 30 3.42 -0.31 -1.55
CA VAL A 30 2.15 -0.17 -2.26
C VAL A 30 2.45 0.49 -3.60
N GLU A 31 2.16 -0.17 -4.70
CA GLU A 31 2.40 0.33 -6.06
C GLU A 31 1.10 0.34 -6.86
N THR A 32 0.79 1.46 -7.51
CA THR A 32 -0.32 1.57 -8.45
C THR A 32 0.19 1.31 -9.87
N VAL A 33 -0.43 0.37 -10.58
CA VAL A 33 -0.10 0.01 -11.96
C VAL A 33 -1.40 -0.07 -12.75
N GLY A 34 -1.69 0.96 -13.55
CA GLY A 34 -2.97 1.06 -14.24
C GLY A 34 -4.14 1.12 -13.24
N ASP A 35 -5.09 0.19 -13.36
CA ASP A 35 -6.26 0.06 -12.46
C ASP A 35 -6.06 -0.90 -11.28
N GLU A 36 -4.82 -1.35 -11.08
CA GLU A 36 -4.46 -2.32 -10.04
C GLU A 36 -3.53 -1.71 -9.00
N VAL A 37 -3.60 -2.26 -7.78
CA VAL A 37 -2.75 -1.94 -6.65
C VAL A 37 -1.99 -3.21 -6.24
N LEU A 38 -0.67 -3.12 -6.20
CA LEU A 38 0.23 -4.15 -5.73
C LEU A 38 0.67 -3.82 -4.31
N ILE A 39 0.60 -4.79 -3.41
CA ILE A 39 1.06 -4.64 -2.02
C ILE A 39 2.00 -5.80 -1.71
N GLY A 40 3.23 -5.53 -1.28
CA GLY A 40 4.14 -6.58 -0.87
C GLY A 40 5.62 -6.30 -1.10
N GLU A 41 6.42 -7.34 -0.94
CA GLU A 41 7.88 -7.38 -1.12
C GLU A 41 8.27 -8.69 -1.82
N ASP A 42 9.24 -8.63 -2.74
CA ASP A 42 9.78 -9.76 -3.50
C ASP A 42 8.70 -10.68 -4.13
N THR A 43 8.64 -11.93 -3.70
CA THR A 43 7.70 -12.94 -4.22
C THR A 43 6.36 -12.96 -3.49
N ASN A 44 6.24 -12.18 -2.40
CA ASN A 44 5.02 -12.09 -1.61
C ASN A 44 4.29 -10.78 -1.92
N ILE A 45 3.65 -10.74 -3.09
CA ILE A 45 2.89 -9.59 -3.58
C ILE A 45 1.43 -10.00 -3.80
N VAL A 46 0.52 -9.25 -3.20
CA VAL A 46 -0.91 -9.33 -3.53
C VAL A 46 -1.24 -8.26 -4.57
N ARG A 47 -2.06 -8.62 -5.55
CA ARG A 47 -2.59 -7.74 -6.59
C ARG A 47 -4.07 -7.53 -6.35
N LEU A 48 -4.49 -6.29 -6.24
CA LEU A 48 -5.87 -5.89 -5.95
C LEU A 48 -6.38 -5.01 -7.08
N LYS A 49 -7.62 -5.23 -7.50
CA LYS A 49 -8.34 -4.26 -8.32
C LYS A 49 -8.66 -3.01 -7.48
N LYS A 50 -8.89 -1.88 -8.14
CA LYS A 50 -9.27 -0.61 -7.49
C LYS A 50 -10.41 -0.74 -6.47
N ASN A 51 -11.44 -1.53 -6.77
CA ASN A 51 -12.58 -1.74 -5.86
C ASN A 51 -12.20 -2.59 -4.63
N GLU A 52 -11.33 -3.58 -4.79
CA GLU A 52 -10.81 -4.41 -3.68
C GLU A 52 -9.89 -3.61 -2.78
N TRP A 53 -9.02 -2.79 -3.37
CA TRP A 53 -8.21 -1.81 -2.65
C TRP A 53 -9.06 -0.86 -1.82
N ASN A 54 -10.09 -0.26 -2.42
CA ASN A 54 -10.97 0.67 -1.71
C ASN A 54 -11.67 0.00 -0.51
N LYS A 55 -12.14 -1.24 -0.67
CA LYS A 55 -12.73 -2.01 0.44
C LYS A 55 -11.71 -2.32 1.54
N LEU A 56 -10.47 -2.65 1.18
CA LEU A 56 -9.40 -2.86 2.15
C LEU A 56 -9.14 -1.59 2.96
N VAL A 57 -9.02 -0.45 2.30
CA VAL A 57 -8.84 0.87 2.95
C VAL A 57 -10.00 1.19 3.88
N GLU A 58 -11.24 1.01 3.41
CA GLU A 58 -12.46 1.23 4.20
C GLU A 58 -12.46 0.39 5.48
N LYS A 59 -12.14 -0.91 5.38
CA LYS A 59 -12.09 -1.82 6.52
C LYS A 59 -10.99 -1.51 7.53
N ILE A 60 -9.84 -1.02 7.06
CA ILE A 60 -8.76 -0.57 7.95
C ILE A 60 -9.18 0.72 8.67
N GLN A 61 -9.78 1.67 7.95
CA GLN A 61 -10.23 2.94 8.52
C GLN A 61 -11.41 2.77 9.49
N SER A 62 -12.32 1.83 9.22
CA SER A 62 -13.42 1.50 10.12
C SER A 62 -12.97 0.78 11.40
N GLY A 63 -11.74 0.25 11.41
CA GLY A 63 -11.20 -0.55 12.50
C GLY A 63 -11.68 -2.00 12.50
N GLU A 64 -12.45 -2.43 11.49
CA GLU A 64 -12.81 -3.85 11.28
C GLU A 64 -11.55 -4.71 11.07
N LEU A 65 -10.62 -4.22 10.25
CA LEU A 65 -9.28 -4.78 10.12
C LEU A 65 -8.30 -3.97 10.98
N ARG A 66 -7.83 -4.60 12.05
CA ARG A 66 -6.85 -4.05 12.98
C ARG A 66 -5.72 -5.04 13.22
N SER A 67 -4.56 -4.53 13.62
CA SER A 67 -3.51 -5.40 14.16
C SER A 67 -4.06 -6.16 15.38
N LEU A 68 -3.72 -7.45 15.48
CA LEU A 68 -3.97 -8.24 16.68
C LEU A 68 -3.16 -7.72 17.88
#